data_AF-A0A9P7ZQ27-F1
#
_entry.id   AF-A0A9P7ZQ27-F1
#
_cell.length_a   1.000
_cell.length_b   1.000
_cell.length_c   1.000
_cell.angle_alpha   90.00
_cell.angle_beta   90.00
_cell.angle_gamma   90.00
#
_symmetry.space_group_name_H-M   'P 1'
#
loop_
_entity.id
_entity.type
_entity.pdbx_description
1 polymer ?
#
loop_
_entity_poly.entity_id
_entity_poly.type
_entity_poly.pdbx_seq_one_letter_code
_entity_poly.pdbx_strand_id
1 'polypeptide(L)'
;MLFYPVSAALNIFCNILLDPLSPSVAGDLTLISSASELIKKLIERSPGGRNATWLPCLNTFIVELVHLGQSSVNRAKNGSAQV
;
A
#
# COMPACT_ATOMS: atom_id res chain seq x y z
N MET A 1 -13.46 -12.32 -6.23
CA MET A 1 -12.64 -12.47 -5.02
C MET A 1 -11.39 -11.60 -5.15
N LEU A 2 -11.38 -10.40 -4.56
CA LEU A 2 -10.19 -9.56 -4.38
C LEU A 2 -10.03 -9.12 -2.91
N PHE A 3 -10.80 -9.73 -2.00
CA PHE A 3 -10.84 -9.32 -0.59
C PHE A 3 -9.51 -9.61 0.13
N TYR A 4 -8.86 -10.73 -0.20
CA TYR A 4 -7.64 -11.18 0.47
C TYR A 4 -6.40 -10.29 0.18
N PRO A 5 -6.11 -9.87 -1.06
CA PRO A 5 -5.01 -8.92 -1.31
C PRO A 5 -5.22 -7.56 -0.66
N VAL A 6 -6.48 -7.07 -0.60
CA VAL A 6 -6.79 -5.77 0.01
C VAL A 6 -6.70 -5.83 1.52
N SER A 7 -7.22 -6.89 2.15
CA SER A 7 -7.07 -7.09 3.59
C SER A 7 -5.61 -7.30 3.99
N ALA A 8 -4.82 -7.99 3.17
CA ALA A 8 -3.38 -8.15 3.41
C ALA A 8 -2.64 -6.82 3.34
N ALA A 9 -2.90 -6.00 2.30
CA ALA A 9 -2.30 -4.67 2.18
C ALA A 9 -2.65 -3.77 3.38
N LEU A 10 -3.90 -3.78 3.82
CA LEU A 10 -4.34 -3.07 5.02
C LEU A 10 -3.64 -3.57 6.29
N ASN A 11 -3.53 -4.87 6.48
CA ASN A 11 -2.87 -5.45 7.64
C ASN A 11 -1.38 -5.07 7.70
N ILE A 12 -0.69 -5.17 6.57
CA ILE A 12 0.72 -4.75 6.45
C ILE A 12 0.85 -3.24 6.72
N PHE A 13 -0.06 -2.42 6.18
CA PHE A 13 -0.09 -0.99 6.43
C PHE A 13 -0.27 -0.67 7.93
N CYS A 14 -1.19 -1.36 8.61
CA CYS A 14 -1.37 -1.22 10.05
C CYS A 14 -0.10 -1.57 10.83
N ASN A 15 0.63 -2.62 10.43
CA ASN A 15 1.90 -2.96 11.05
C ASN A 15 2.95 -1.85 10.88
N ILE A 16 3.01 -1.20 9.70
CA ILE A 16 3.88 -0.04 9.47
C ILE A 16 3.50 1.14 10.38
N LEU A 17 2.20 1.35 10.63
CA LEU A 17 1.75 2.40 11.55
C LEU A 17 2.06 2.09 13.02
N LEU A 18 2.02 0.81 13.40
CA LEU A 18 2.31 0.35 14.76
C LEU A 18 3.80 0.47 15.10
N ASP A 19 4.68 0.07 14.17
CA ASP A 19 6.13 0.20 14.34
C ASP A 19 6.80 0.72 13.05
N PRO A 20 6.78 2.05 12.84
CA PRO A 20 7.34 2.68 11.64
C PRO A 20 8.87 2.64 11.57
N LEU A 21 9.56 2.21 12.63
CA LEU A 21 11.02 2.06 12.67
C LEU A 21 11.46 0.59 12.58
N SER A 22 10.51 -0.35 12.49
CA SER A 22 10.82 -1.77 12.29
C SER A 22 11.68 -1.98 11.04
N PRO A 23 12.68 -2.89 11.10
CA PRO A 23 13.48 -3.25 9.94
C PRO A 23 12.66 -3.86 8.80
N SER A 24 11.44 -4.37 9.07
CA SER A 24 10.57 -4.96 8.05
C SER A 24 9.90 -3.91 7.15
N VAL A 25 9.81 -2.66 7.60
CA VAL A 25 8.96 -1.63 6.95
C VAL A 25 9.33 -1.36 5.50
N ALA A 26 10.61 -1.41 5.15
CA ALA A 26 11.04 -1.25 3.76
C ALA A 26 10.53 -2.38 2.86
N GLY A 27 10.54 -3.62 3.37
CA GLY A 27 9.99 -4.79 2.68
C GLY A 27 8.47 -4.73 2.61
N ASP A 28 7.83 -4.31 3.71
CA ASP A 28 6.38 -4.16 3.82
C ASP A 28 5.83 -3.10 2.84
N LEU A 29 6.49 -1.95 2.71
CA LEU A 29 6.16 -0.92 1.73
C LEU A 29 6.34 -1.42 0.29
N THR A 30 7.41 -2.17 0.03
CA THR A 30 7.66 -2.78 -1.28
C THR A 30 6.57 -3.81 -1.63
N LEU A 31 6.14 -4.60 -0.65
CA LEU A 31 5.10 -5.59 -0.81
C LEU A 31 3.74 -4.93 -1.11
N ILE A 32 3.36 -3.88 -0.38
CA ILE A 32 2.14 -3.10 -0.68
C ILE A 32 2.23 -2.48 -2.08
N SER A 33 3.39 -1.91 -2.45
CA SER A 33 3.61 -1.31 -3.78
C SER A 33 3.44 -2.34 -4.92
N SER A 34 3.90 -3.58 -4.71
CA SER A 34 3.75 -4.65 -5.69
C SER A 34 2.28 -4.97 -6.03
N ALA A 35 1.36 -4.73 -5.08
CA ALA A 35 -0.07 -4.90 -5.33
C ALA A 35 -0.59 -3.89 -6.37
N SER A 36 -0.05 -2.66 -6.39
CA SER A 36 -0.39 -1.66 -7.42
C SER A 36 -0.05 -2.16 -8.82
N GLU A 37 1.15 -2.74 -9.00
CA GLU A 37 1.59 -3.29 -10.28
C GLU A 37 0.70 -4.46 -10.75
N LEU A 38 0.23 -5.30 -9.82
CA LEU A 38 -0.71 -6.37 -10.14
C LEU A 38 -2.09 -5.84 -10.54
N ILE A 39 -2.57 -4.78 -9.87
CA ILE A 39 -3.84 -4.13 -10.20
C ILE A 39 -3.76 -3.45 -11.58
N LYS A 40 -2.65 -2.77 -11.90
CA LYS A 40 -2.42 -2.18 -13.24
C LYS A 40 -2.51 -3.23 -14.34
N LYS A 41 -1.82 -4.36 -14.18
CA LYS A 41 -1.90 -5.49 -15.12
C LYS A 41 -3.32 -6.04 -15.26
N LEU A 42 -4.12 -5.99 -14.20
CA LEU A 42 -5.52 -6.43 -14.25
C LEU A 42 -6.42 -5.42 -14.98
N ILE A 43 -6.16 -4.11 -14.81
CA ILE A 43 -6.84 -3.03 -15.56
C ILE A 43 -6.56 -3.18 -17.05
N GLU A 44 -5.28 -3.34 -17.44
CA GLU A 44 -4.84 -3.50 -18.84
C GLU A 44 -5.50 -4.70 -19.53
N ARG A 45 -5.74 -5.79 -18.78
CA ARG A 45 -6.38 -7.01 -19.30
C ARG A 45 -7.91 -6.90 -19.43
N SER A 46 -8.54 -5.87 -18.87
CA SER A 46 -10.00 -5.73 -18.88
C SER A 46 -10.48 -4.29 -19.16
N PRO A 47 -10.08 -3.67 -20.28
CA PRO A 47 -10.55 -2.34 -20.66
C PRO A 47 -12.06 -2.42 -20.98
N GLY A 48 -12.90 -1.78 -20.15
CA GLY A 48 -14.36 -1.67 -20.39
C GLY A 48 -15.25 -2.73 -19.74
N GLY A 49 -14.73 -3.62 -18.89
CA GLY A 49 -15.54 -4.59 -18.14
C GLY A 49 -16.27 -3.99 -16.92
N ARG A 50 -17.10 -4.79 -16.24
CA ARG A 50 -17.84 -4.43 -15.00
C ARG A 50 -16.96 -3.86 -13.87
N ASN A 51 -15.65 -4.04 -13.98
CA ASN A 51 -14.64 -3.62 -13.00
C ASN A 51 -13.91 -2.32 -13.42
N ALA A 52 -14.29 -1.69 -14.54
CA ALA A 52 -13.60 -0.53 -15.12
C ALA A 52 -13.55 0.69 -14.20
N THR A 53 -14.47 0.80 -13.23
CA THR A 53 -14.47 1.87 -12.23
C THR A 53 -13.81 1.47 -10.91
N TRP A 54 -14.00 0.23 -10.45
CA TRP A 54 -13.48 -0.23 -9.16
C TRP A 54 -11.95 -0.45 -9.14
N LEU A 55 -11.38 -1.02 -10.21
CA LEU A 55 -9.95 -1.34 -10.23
C LEU A 55 -9.04 -0.09 -10.21
N PRO A 56 -9.36 0.98 -10.96
CA PRO A 56 -8.62 2.25 -10.83
C PRO A 56 -8.70 2.83 -9.41
N CYS A 57 -9.89 2.84 -8.80
CA CYS A 57 -10.05 3.30 -7.42
C CYS A 57 -9.22 2.47 -6.43
N LEU A 58 -9.20 1.14 -6.62
CA LEU A 58 -8.38 0.26 -5.79
C LEU A 58 -6.89 0.51 -5.98
N ASN A 59 -6.44 0.77 -7.20
CA ASN A 59 -5.05 1.13 -7.46
C ASN A 59 -4.66 2.43 -6.75
N THR A 60 -5.48 3.47 -6.88
CA THR A 60 -5.26 4.75 -6.18
C THR A 60 -5.20 4.53 -4.67
N PHE A 61 -6.11 3.72 -4.12
CA PHE A 61 -6.11 3.39 -2.70
C PHE A 61 -4.79 2.74 -2.25
N ILE A 62 -4.27 1.76 -2.99
CA ILE A 62 -2.99 1.11 -2.67
C ILE A 62 -1.82 2.11 -2.74
N VAL A 63 -1.79 2.98 -3.76
CA VAL A 63 -0.75 4.02 -3.88
C VAL A 63 -0.77 4.96 -2.67
N GLU A 64 -1.95 5.39 -2.22
CA GLU A 64 -2.07 6.24 -1.04
C GLU A 64 -1.65 5.53 0.25
N LEU A 65 -1.88 4.23 0.39
CA LEU A 65 -1.36 3.47 1.54
C LEU A 65 0.18 3.49 1.58
N VAL A 66 0.85 3.35 0.43
CA VAL A 66 2.32 3.44 0.36
C VAL A 66 2.80 4.84 0.75
N HIS A 67 2.18 5.89 0.22
CA HIS A 67 2.53 7.28 0.56
C HIS A 67 2.34 7.59 2.05
N LEU A 68 1.23 7.16 2.64
CA LEU A 68 0.96 7.32 4.06
C LEU A 68 1.94 6.54 4.93
N GLY A 69 2.27 5.30 4.53
CA GLY A 69 3.27 4.48 5.21
C GLY A 69 4.64 5.14 5.19
N GLN A 70 5.10 5.60 4.02
CA GLN A 70 6.35 6.34 3.88
C GLN A 70 6.37 7.62 4.73
N SER A 71 5.24 8.34 4.77
CA SER A 71 5.08 9.54 5.60
C SER A 71 5.18 9.22 7.09
N SER A 72 4.59 8.11 7.54
CA SER A 72 4.71 7.63 8.92
C SER A 72 6.17 7.36 9.30
N VAL A 73 6.90 6.64 8.44
CA VAL A 73 8.34 6.35 8.61
C VAL A 73 9.16 7.63 8.72
N ASN A 74 8.94 8.57 7.79
CA ASN A 74 9.68 9.83 7.78
C ASN A 74 9.39 10.65 9.04
N ARG A 75 8.14 10.70 9.49
CA ARG A 75 7.76 11.37 10.74
C ARG A 75 8.39 10.72 11.96
N ALA A 76 8.39 9.38 12.04
CA ALA A 76 9.01 8.65 13.14
C ALA A 76 10.53 8.91 13.20
N LYS A 77 11.23 8.84 12.06
CA LYS A 77 12.67 9.13 11.97
C LYS A 77 13.01 10.56 12.40
N ASN A 78 12.21 11.52 11.98
CA ASN A 78 12.42 12.93 12.32
C ASN A 78 12.07 13.22 13.79
N GLY A 79 11.07 12.54 14.35
CA GLY A 79 10.70 12.65 15.76
C GLY A 79 11.73 11.98 16.69
N SER A 80 12.37 10.89 16.26
CA SER A 80 13.46 10.24 17.01
C SER A 80 14.79 11.01 16.99
N ALA A 81 14.93 12.02 16.12
CA ALA A 81 16.14 12.85 16.02
C ALA A 81 16.11 14.10 16.93
N GLN A 82 15.06 14.27 17.76
CA GLN A 82 14.90 15.38 18.70
C GLN A 82 15.04 14.98 20.18
N VAL A 83 15.62 13.80 20.47
CA VAL A 83 15.93 13.34 21.84
C VAL A 83 17.44 13.14 22.00
#